data_AF-A0A1Z4NC49-F1
#
_entry.id   AF-A0A1Z4NC49-F1
#
_cell.length_a   1.000
_cell.length_b   1.000
_cell.length_c   1.000
_cell.angle_alpha   90.00
_cell.angle_beta   90.00
_cell.angle_gamma   90.00
#
_symmetry.space_group_name_H-M   'P 1'
#
loop_
_entity.id
_entity.type
_entity.pdbx_description
1 polymer ?
#
loop_
_entity_poly.entity_id
_entity_poly.type
_entity_poly.pdbx_seq_one_letter_code
_entity_poly.pdbx_strand_id
1 'polypeptide(L)'
;MYKPILEKDGTKFEGGITLQWYVAVHSHPLDQRNYSYAIAIDNVLERNPSPIADFDSCLFGCYETAYQALNAAVEEANKIV
;
A
#
# COMPACT_ATOMS: atom_id res chain seq x y z
N MET A 1 5.34 -6.63 12.68
CA MET A 1 4.60 -5.67 11.84
C MET A 1 3.60 -4.94 12.71
N TYR A 2 3.64 -3.60 12.73
CA TYR A 2 2.60 -2.81 13.40
C TYR A 2 1.26 -3.06 12.71
N LYS A 3 0.17 -3.16 13.49
CA LYS A 3 -1.18 -3.33 12.92
C LYS A 3 -1.49 -2.20 11.95
N PRO A 4 -2.10 -2.49 10.79
CA PRO A 4 -2.56 -1.45 9.87
C PRO A 4 -3.62 -0.57 10.53
N ILE A 5 -3.61 0.71 10.19
CA ILE A 5 -4.55 1.74 10.66
C ILE A 5 -5.84 1.67 9.86
N LEU A 6 -5.70 1.51 8.54
CA LEU A 6 -6.77 1.23 7.59
C LEU A 6 -6.28 0.14 6.63
N GLU A 7 -7.19 -0.63 6.10
CA GLU A 7 -6.88 -1.65 5.10
C GLU A 7 -8.06 -1.81 4.15
N LYS A 8 -7.77 -2.31 2.95
CA LYS A 8 -8.77 -2.65 1.96
C LYS A 8 -8.24 -3.72 1.02
N ASP A 9 -9.06 -4.71 0.74
CA ASP A 9 -8.83 -5.71 -0.28
C ASP A 9 -9.71 -5.48 -1.51
N GLY A 10 -9.31 -6.09 -2.62
CA GLY A 10 -10.07 -6.11 -3.84
C GLY A 10 -9.56 -7.15 -4.82
N THR A 11 -10.34 -7.33 -5.88
CA THR A 11 -10.02 -8.23 -6.98
C THR A 11 -10.19 -7.48 -8.28
N LYS A 12 -9.27 -7.66 -9.22
CA LYS A 12 -9.42 -7.20 -10.60
C LYS A 12 -9.33 -8.39 -11.55
N PHE A 13 -10.13 -8.32 -12.61
CA PHE A 13 -10.15 -9.31 -13.68
C PHE A 13 -9.59 -8.66 -14.94
N GLU A 14 -8.43 -9.13 -15.39
CA GLU A 14 -7.80 -8.64 -16.63
C GLU A 14 -7.22 -9.81 -17.42
N GLY A 15 -7.47 -9.84 -18.73
CA GLY A 15 -6.95 -10.90 -19.61
C GLY A 15 -7.38 -12.33 -19.27
N GLY A 16 -8.49 -12.52 -18.53
CA GLY A 16 -8.95 -13.83 -18.07
C GLY A 16 -8.27 -14.32 -16.78
N ILE A 17 -7.45 -13.48 -16.15
CA ILE A 17 -6.78 -13.75 -14.87
C ILE A 17 -7.47 -12.92 -13.78
N THR A 18 -7.74 -13.55 -12.64
CA THR A 18 -8.18 -12.86 -11.42
C THR A 18 -6.96 -12.57 -10.58
N LEU A 19 -6.67 -11.30 -10.35
CA LEU A 19 -5.59 -10.85 -9.49
C LEU A 19 -6.21 -10.25 -8.21
N GLN A 20 -5.76 -10.75 -7.07
CA GLN A 20 -6.16 -10.22 -5.77
C GLN A 20 -5.18 -9.15 -5.34
N TRP A 21 -5.68 -8.05 -4.79
CA TRP A 21 -4.84 -7.04 -4.19
C TRP A 21 -5.32 -6.70 -2.79
N TYR A 22 -4.37 -6.33 -1.95
CA TYR A 22 -4.60 -5.88 -0.59
C TYR A 22 -3.74 -4.64 -0.36
N VAL A 23 -4.32 -3.63 0.28
CA VAL A 23 -3.61 -2.42 0.67
C VAL A 23 -3.76 -2.19 2.16
N ALA A 24 -2.69 -1.73 2.79
CA ALA A 24 -2.62 -1.45 4.21
C ALA A 24 -2.01 -0.07 4.45
N VAL A 25 -2.59 0.72 5.35
CA VAL A 25 -2.09 2.02 5.76
C VAL A 25 -1.40 1.91 7.10
N HIS A 26 -0.23 2.51 7.22
CA HIS A 26 0.58 2.56 8.43
C HIS A 26 0.99 4.01 8.73
N SER A 27 1.41 4.29 9.97
CA SER A 27 2.09 5.54 10.27
C SER A 27 3.38 5.64 9.47
N HIS A 28 3.68 6.82 8.93
CA HIS A 28 4.89 7.04 8.16
C HIS A 28 6.12 6.90 9.08
N PRO A 29 7.15 6.14 8.68
CA PRO A 29 8.24 5.74 9.58
C PRO A 29 9.12 6.91 10.03
N LEU A 30 9.29 7.93 9.16
CA LEU A 30 10.08 9.13 9.50
C LEU A 30 9.26 10.27 10.11
N ASP A 31 7.95 10.27 9.90
CA ASP A 31 7.06 11.34 10.37
C ASP A 31 5.77 10.73 10.86
N GLN A 32 5.70 10.45 12.16
CA GLN A 32 4.57 9.74 12.76
C GLN A 32 3.24 10.51 12.69
N ARG A 33 3.24 11.77 12.24
CA ARG A 33 2.02 12.55 11.97
C ARG A 33 1.41 12.22 10.62
N ASN A 34 2.20 11.65 9.71
CA ASN A 34 1.81 11.29 8.38
C ASN A 34 1.60 9.77 8.26
N TYR A 35 1.11 9.36 7.09
CA TYR A 35 0.71 8.00 6.77
C TYR A 35 1.37 7.55 5.48
N SER A 36 1.74 6.27 5.44
CA SER A 36 2.21 5.57 4.24
C SER A 36 1.31 4.37 3.99
N TYR A 37 1.35 3.83 2.79
CA TYR A 37 0.64 2.59 2.48
C TYR A 37 1.59 1.50 1.98
N ALA A 38 1.18 0.24 2.14
CA ALA A 38 1.75 -0.92 1.50
C ALA A 38 0.71 -1.53 0.56
N ILE A 39 1.18 -2.15 -0.53
CA ILE A 39 0.36 -2.88 -1.49
C ILE A 39 0.88 -4.32 -1.52
N ALA A 40 -0.03 -5.29 -1.57
CA ALA A 40 0.27 -6.68 -1.87
C ALA A 40 -0.60 -7.14 -3.04
N ILE A 41 0.01 -7.77 -4.06
CA ILE A 41 -0.66 -8.38 -5.20
C ILE A 41 -0.45 -9.89 -5.10
N ASP A 42 -1.53 -10.67 -5.14
CA ASP A 42 -1.53 -12.14 -4.94
C ASP A 42 -0.70 -12.59 -3.72
N ASN A 43 -0.84 -11.84 -2.61
CA ASN A 43 -0.11 -12.02 -1.35
C ASN A 43 1.40 -11.73 -1.40
N VAL A 44 1.90 -11.13 -2.47
CA VAL A 44 3.28 -10.64 -2.60
C VAL A 44 3.30 -9.14 -2.33
N LEU A 45 4.06 -8.71 -1.32
CA LEU A 45 4.23 -7.27 -1.03
C LEU A 45 5.04 -6.59 -2.13
N GLU A 46 4.48 -5.51 -2.67
CA GLU A 46 5.16 -4.65 -3.62
C GLU A 46 6.32 -3.93 -2.97
N ARG A 47 7.45 -3.90 -3.66
CA ARG A 47 8.66 -3.22 -3.20
C ARG A 47 8.69 -1.80 -3.72
N ASN A 48 8.84 -0.85 -2.82
CA ASN A 48 9.11 0.53 -3.16
C ASN A 48 10.49 0.62 -3.82
N PRO A 49 10.59 1.11 -5.07
CA PRO A 49 11.87 1.23 -5.78
C PRO A 49 12.79 2.28 -5.16
N SER A 50 12.26 3.19 -4.35
CA SER A 50 12.99 4.22 -3.63
C SER A 50 12.63 4.15 -2.14
N PRO A 51 13.08 3.10 -1.43
CA PRO A 51 12.66 2.85 -0.06
C PRO A 51 13.15 3.96 0.87
N ILE A 52 12.30 4.32 1.82
CA ILE A 52 12.56 5.41 2.78
C ILE A 52 13.61 4.96 3.82
N ALA A 53 13.66 3.67 4.13
CA ALA A 53 14.65 3.01 4.98
C ALA A 53 14.74 1.50 4.66
N ASP A 54 15.81 0.84 5.09
CA ASP A 54 16.03 -0.62 4.88
C ASP A 54 14.90 -1.50 5.45
N PHE A 55 14.21 -1.02 6.50
CA PHE A 55 13.12 -1.76 7.16
C PHE A 55 11.73 -1.50 6.54
N ASP A 56 11.59 -0.48 5.69
CA ASP A 56 10.30 -0.01 5.14
C ASP A 56 10.27 -0.09 3.62
N SER A 57 10.92 -1.12 3.06
CA SER A 57 11.04 -1.31 1.61
C SER A 57 9.71 -1.52 0.89
N CYS A 58 8.60 -1.65 1.61
CA CYS A 58 7.27 -1.86 1.05
C CYS A 58 6.30 -0.71 1.37
N LEU A 59 6.75 0.35 2.05
CA LEU A 59 5.92 1.52 2.34
C LEU A 59 6.11 2.59 1.27
N PHE A 60 4.99 3.13 0.80
CA PHE A 60 4.90 4.13 -0.25
C PHE A 60 4.22 5.40 0.24
N GLY A 61 4.72 6.52 -0.26
CA GLY A 61 4.15 7.85 -0.06
C GLY A 61 4.20 8.37 1.37
N CYS A 62 3.82 9.63 1.51
CA CYS A 62 3.73 10.37 2.76
C CYS A 62 2.51 11.29 2.67
N TYR A 63 1.45 10.91 3.39
CA TYR A 63 0.14 11.56 3.32
C TYR A 63 -0.26 12.11 4.69
N GLU A 64 -0.95 13.25 4.70
CA GLU A 64 -1.39 13.89 5.95
C GLU A 64 -2.50 13.10 6.66
N THR A 65 -3.26 12.29 5.90
CA THR A 65 -4.37 11.50 6.45
C THR A 65 -4.35 10.05 5.99
N ALA A 66 -4.84 9.16 6.86
CA ALA A 66 -4.95 7.74 6.55
C ALA A 66 -5.86 7.46 5.34
N TYR A 67 -6.92 8.24 5.14
CA TYR A 67 -7.83 8.09 4.00
C TYR A 67 -7.20 8.52 2.68
N GLN A 68 -6.36 9.56 2.67
CA GLN A 68 -5.59 9.93 1.47
C GLN A 68 -4.61 8.81 1.10
N ALA A 69 -3.89 8.26 2.09
CA ALA A 69 -3.01 7.12 1.87
C ALA A 69 -3.77 5.91 1.32
N LEU A 70 -4.95 5.60 1.89
CA LEU A 70 -5.78 4.49 1.44
C LEU A 70 -6.26 4.68 -0.01
N ASN A 71 -6.77 5.86 -0.35
CA ASN A 71 -7.26 6.15 -1.70
C ASN A 71 -6.13 6.07 -2.74
N ALA A 72 -4.96 6.62 -2.41
CA ALA A 72 -3.78 6.52 -3.27
C ALA A 72 -3.33 5.06 -3.46
N ALA A 73 -3.33 4.25 -2.40
CA ALA A 73 -3.00 2.83 -2.47
C ALA A 73 -3.97 2.06 -3.38
N VAL A 74 -5.27 2.33 -3.25
CA VAL A 74 -6.30 1.70 -4.09
C VAL A 74 -6.13 2.13 -5.55
N GLU A 75 -5.89 3.41 -5.82
CA GLU A 75 -5.63 3.87 -7.19
C GLU A 75 -4.40 3.18 -7.79
N GLU A 76 -3.33 3.04 -7.02
CA GLU A 76 -2.10 2.40 -7.48
C GLU A 76 -2.27 0.90 -7.69
N ALA A 77 -2.94 0.20 -6.77
CA ALA A 77 -3.28 -1.21 -6.92
C ALA A 77 -4.09 -1.45 -8.20
N ASN A 78 -5.01 -0.56 -8.57
CA ASN A 78 -5.79 -0.68 -9.81
C ASN A 78 -5.02 -0.33 -11.10
N LYS A 79 -3.80 0.26 -11.00
CA LYS A 79 -2.91 0.50 -12.14
C LYS A 79 -1.91 -0.64 -12.35
N ILE A 80 -1.41 -1.23 -11.25
CA ILE A 80 -0.43 -2.32 -11.27
C ILE A 80 -1.12 -3.60 -11.74
N VAL A 81 -2.28 -3.88 -11.14
CA VAL A 81 -3.20 -4.93 -11.53
C VAL A 81 -4.02 -4.42 -12.69
#